data_AF-A0A2X0VQ39-F1
#
_entry.id   AF-A0A2X0VQ39-F1
#
_cell.length_a   1.000
_cell.length_b   1.000
_cell.length_c   1.000
_cell.angle_alpha   90.00
_cell.angle_beta   90.00
_cell.angle_gamma   90.00
#
_symmetry.space_group_name_H-M   'P 1'
#
loop_
_entity.id
_entity.type
_entity.pdbx_description
1 polymer ?
#
loop_
_entity_poly.entity_id
_entity_poly.type
_entity_poly.pdbx_seq_one_letter_code
_entity_poly.pdbx_strand_id
1 'polypeptide(L)'
;MTPRRPTPIRSDLSTGPAAVIAPPRETTSTSRATRARKAANSGNAGNASDTDERIVKVTARVSADIAGRCRAAYIDGVLEGGPASFEAWIVEAMTAALARAEKKRGRRYEPLAADRIPKGRR
;
A
#
# COMPACT_ATOMS: atom_id res chain seq x y z
N MET A 1 -21.81 73.06 15.31
CA MET A 1 -22.25 72.23 14.17
C MET A 1 -21.20 71.15 13.95
N THR A 2 -21.49 69.88 14.27
CA THR A 2 -20.53 68.77 14.13
C THR A 2 -20.73 68.08 12.77
N PRO A 3 -19.66 67.81 12.00
CA PRO A 3 -19.78 67.17 10.70
C PRO A 3 -20.26 65.72 10.84
N ARG A 4 -21.24 65.34 10.01
CA ARG A 4 -21.86 64.01 10.01
C ARG A 4 -20.92 63.01 9.35
N ARG A 5 -20.58 61.92 10.05
CA ARG A 5 -19.73 60.82 9.55
C ARG A 5 -20.41 60.14 8.33
N PRO A 6 -19.70 59.89 7.22
CA PRO A 6 -20.25 59.15 6.08
C PRO A 6 -20.57 57.70 6.47
N THR A 7 -21.63 57.16 5.87
CA THR A 7 -22.09 55.79 6.15
C THR A 7 -21.08 54.75 5.65
N PRO A 8 -20.82 53.67 6.41
CA PRO A 8 -19.88 52.63 6.01
C PRO A 8 -20.35 51.90 4.74
N ILE A 9 -19.41 51.65 3.83
CA ILE A 9 -19.63 50.83 2.62
C ILE A 9 -19.70 49.37 3.08
N ARG A 10 -20.78 48.67 2.71
CA ARG A 10 -20.91 47.23 2.96
C ARG A 10 -20.13 46.48 1.86
N SER A 11 -19.30 45.53 2.27
CA SER A 11 -18.58 44.62 1.38
C SER A 11 -19.47 43.43 1.01
N ASP A 12 -19.62 43.15 -0.30
CA ASP A 12 -20.47 42.07 -0.83
C ASP A 12 -19.81 40.67 -0.78
N LEU A 13 -18.82 40.50 0.11
CA LEU A 13 -18.26 39.19 0.40
C LEU A 13 -19.26 38.43 1.28
N SER A 14 -20.16 37.67 0.65
CA SER A 14 -21.17 36.83 1.33
C SER A 14 -20.57 35.74 2.21
N THR A 15 -19.25 35.56 2.22
CA THR A 15 -18.56 34.57 3.03
C THR A 15 -17.50 35.30 3.85
N GLY A 16 -17.69 35.36 5.17
CA GLY A 16 -16.79 36.07 6.09
C GLY A 16 -15.34 35.56 6.06
N PRO A 17 -14.42 36.19 6.82
CA PRO A 17 -12.97 35.93 6.72
C PRO A 17 -12.56 34.47 6.98
N ALA A 18 -13.43 33.68 7.64
CA ALA A 18 -13.22 32.25 7.86
C ALA A 18 -13.19 31.41 6.57
N ALA A 19 -13.80 31.87 5.47
CA ALA A 19 -13.82 31.15 4.19
C ALA A 19 -12.52 31.27 3.39
N VAL A 20 -11.65 32.23 3.74
CA VAL A 20 -10.33 32.40 3.11
C VAL A 20 -9.29 31.45 3.72
N ILE A 21 -9.52 30.96 4.94
CA ILE A 21 -8.55 30.17 5.72
C ILE A 21 -8.82 28.65 5.62
N ALA A 22 -10.02 28.23 5.22
CA ALA A 22 -10.37 26.83 5.11
C ALA A 22 -10.26 26.31 3.66
N PRO A 23 -9.64 25.15 3.40
CA PRO A 23 -9.70 24.52 2.08
C PRO A 23 -11.13 24.07 1.76
N PRO A 24 -11.55 24.08 0.47
CA PRO A 24 -12.93 23.85 0.08
C PRO A 24 -13.41 22.45 0.52
N ARG A 25 -14.55 22.42 1.21
CA ARG A 25 -15.31 21.20 1.50
C ARG A 25 -16.49 21.14 0.54
N GLU A 26 -16.41 20.28 -0.48
CA GLU A 26 -17.56 19.97 -1.31
C GLU A 26 -18.46 18.94 -0.62
N THR A 27 -19.73 19.32 -0.52
CA THR A 27 -20.86 18.55 -0.03
C THR A 27 -21.37 17.56 -1.09
N THR A 28 -21.63 16.35 -0.61
CA THR A 28 -22.36 15.19 -1.14
C THR A 28 -23.24 15.38 -2.40
N SER A 29 -23.04 14.52 -3.41
CA SER A 29 -24.13 14.02 -4.26
C SER A 29 -23.92 12.54 -4.59
N THR A 30 -24.91 11.73 -4.19
CA THR A 30 -25.03 10.30 -4.46
C THR A 30 -25.16 10.07 -5.96
N SER A 31 -24.23 9.31 -6.55
CA SER A 31 -24.45 8.64 -7.83
C SER A 31 -23.82 7.26 -7.82
N ARG A 32 -24.71 6.27 -7.77
CA ARG A 32 -24.54 4.84 -8.01
C ARG A 32 -23.69 4.57 -9.24
N ALA A 33 -22.57 3.85 -9.10
CA ALA A 33 -22.08 2.88 -10.08
C ALA A 33 -20.89 2.09 -9.55
N THR A 34 -21.08 0.77 -9.51
CA THR A 34 -20.08 -0.30 -9.50
C THR A 34 -18.77 0.09 -10.17
N ARG A 35 -17.67 0.07 -9.42
CA ARG A 35 -16.35 -0.16 -10.00
C ARG A 35 -15.58 -1.12 -9.11
N ALA A 36 -15.84 -2.41 -9.30
CA ALA A 36 -14.84 -3.43 -9.02
C ALA A 36 -13.59 -3.03 -9.82
N ARG A 37 -12.64 -2.38 -9.16
CA ARG A 37 -11.33 -2.14 -9.74
C ARG A 37 -10.64 -3.49 -9.80
N LYS A 38 -10.86 -4.20 -10.91
CA LYS A 38 -9.89 -5.18 -11.40
C LYS A 38 -8.59 -4.39 -11.52
N ALA A 39 -7.69 -4.54 -10.55
CA ALA A 39 -6.36 -4.00 -10.67
C ALA A 39 -5.81 -4.54 -11.99
N ALA A 40 -5.64 -3.65 -12.96
CA ALA A 40 -4.96 -3.98 -14.19
C ALA A 40 -3.58 -4.51 -13.78
N ASN A 41 -3.26 -5.72 -14.21
CA ASN A 41 -1.93 -6.30 -14.06
C ASN A 41 -1.01 -5.52 -15.03
N SER A 42 -0.68 -4.28 -14.67
CA SER A 42 0.24 -3.41 -15.39
C SER A 42 1.64 -3.65 -14.84
N GLY A 43 2.54 -4.14 -15.70
CA GLY A 43 3.97 -4.20 -15.42
C GLY A 43 4.58 -5.59 -15.50
N ASN A 44 4.49 -6.25 -16.66
CA ASN A 44 5.63 -7.05 -17.13
C ASN A 44 6.42 -6.14 -18.07
N ALA A 45 7.18 -5.22 -17.49
CA ALA A 45 8.11 -4.35 -18.20
C ALA A 45 9.39 -4.29 -17.39
N GLY A 46 10.39 -5.06 -17.83
CA GLY A 46 11.68 -5.21 -17.16
C GLY A 46 12.46 -6.37 -17.73
N ASN A 47 12.85 -6.27 -19.01
CA ASN A 47 14.00 -7.00 -19.53
C ASN A 47 15.22 -6.24 -19.01
N ALA A 48 15.93 -6.79 -18.02
CA ALA A 48 17.22 -6.27 -17.57
C ALA A 48 18.16 -7.45 -17.29
N SER A 49 19.13 -7.62 -18.19
CA SER A 49 20.35 -8.44 -18.12
C SER A 49 20.21 -9.95 -17.85
N ASP A 50 20.83 -10.74 -18.73
CA ASP A 50 20.96 -12.21 -18.68
C ASP A 50 21.92 -12.71 -17.57
N THR A 51 21.99 -11.96 -16.46
CA THR A 51 22.78 -12.29 -15.26
C THR A 51 22.07 -11.82 -13.97
N ASP A 52 20.91 -11.16 -14.09
CA ASP A 52 20.08 -10.84 -12.95
C ASP A 52 19.28 -12.09 -12.54
N GLU A 53 19.30 -12.42 -11.25
CA GLU A 53 18.46 -13.48 -10.71
C GLU A 53 17.01 -13.22 -11.12
N ARG A 54 16.38 -14.23 -11.72
CA ARG A 54 14.99 -14.09 -12.20
C ARG A 54 14.04 -13.88 -11.02
N ILE A 55 13.58 -12.65 -10.84
CA ILE A 55 12.60 -12.31 -9.81
C ILE A 55 11.22 -12.86 -10.21
N VAL A 56 10.58 -13.63 -9.32
CA VAL A 56 9.27 -14.25 -9.55
C VAL A 56 8.25 -13.76 -8.53
N LYS A 57 7.08 -13.31 -9.00
CA LYS A 57 5.96 -12.93 -8.14
C LYS A 57 5.39 -14.15 -7.41
N VAL A 58 5.41 -14.10 -6.07
CA VAL A 58 4.72 -15.06 -5.21
C VAL A 58 3.41 -14.46 -4.74
N THR A 59 2.31 -15.23 -4.78
CA THR A 59 1.00 -14.78 -4.28
C THR A 59 0.39 -15.86 -3.39
N ALA A 60 0.09 -15.49 -2.15
CA ALA A 60 -0.55 -16.35 -1.16
C ALA A 60 -1.85 -15.70 -0.67
N ARG A 61 -2.82 -16.54 -0.31
CA ARG A 61 -4.04 -16.10 0.39
C ARG A 61 -3.79 -16.22 1.89
N VAL A 62 -4.00 -15.13 2.61
CA VAL A 62 -3.90 -15.05 4.06
C VAL A 62 -5.18 -14.44 4.61
N SER A 63 -5.51 -14.69 5.88
CA SER A 63 -6.63 -14.01 6.53
C SER A 63 -6.36 -12.50 6.63
N ALA A 64 -7.44 -11.71 6.67
CA ALA A 64 -7.33 -10.26 6.82
C ALA A 64 -6.60 -9.87 8.13
N ASP A 65 -6.86 -10.62 9.21
CA ASP A 65 -6.18 -10.44 10.50
C ASP A 65 -4.66 -10.63 10.40
N ILE A 66 -4.22 -11.74 9.78
CA ILE A 66 -2.79 -12.01 9.59
C ILE A 66 -2.16 -10.92 8.72
N ALA A 67 -2.80 -10.55 7.61
CA ALA A 67 -2.31 -9.49 6.74
C ALA A 67 -2.18 -8.13 7.47
N GLY A 68 -3.15 -7.81 8.33
CA GLY A 68 -3.14 -6.60 9.17
C GLY A 68 -1.99 -6.61 10.17
N ARG A 69 -1.82 -7.71 10.92
CA ARG A 69 -0.74 -7.87 11.90
C ARG A 69 0.65 -7.84 11.26
N CYS A 70 0.83 -8.46 10.09
CA CYS A 70 2.09 -8.39 9.35
C CYS A 70 2.46 -6.95 8.96
N ARG A 71 1.49 -6.17 8.47
CA ARG A 71 1.72 -4.75 8.14
C ARG A 71 2.06 -3.92 9.36
N ALA A 72 1.37 -4.15 10.49
CA ALA A 72 1.66 -3.47 11.74
C ALA A 72 3.09 -3.77 12.23
N ALA A 73 3.48 -5.05 12.27
CA ALA A 73 4.83 -5.46 12.66
C ALA A 73 5.92 -4.90 11.74
N TYR A 74 5.65 -4.82 10.44
CA TYR A 74 6.57 -4.20 9.50
C TYR A 74 6.79 -2.71 9.81
N ILE A 75 5.71 -1.94 9.99
CA ILE A 75 5.81 -0.50 10.29
C ILE A 75 6.54 -0.27 11.62
N ASP A 76 6.29 -1.10 12.62
CA ASP A 76 6.98 -1.05 13.91
C ASP A 76 8.49 -1.29 13.74
N GLY A 77 8.87 -2.35 13.04
CA GLY A 77 10.28 -2.70 12.79
C GLY A 77 11.02 -1.76 11.84
N VAL A 78 10.34 -1.02 10.95
CA VAL A 78 10.99 -0.02 10.08
C VAL A 78 11.66 1.08 10.91
N LEU A 79 11.08 1.46 12.04
CA LEU A 79 11.66 2.46 12.94
C LEU A 79 12.96 1.96 13.61
N GLU A 80 13.16 0.65 13.69
CA GLU A 80 14.34 0.00 14.29
C GLU A 80 15.42 -0.34 13.24
N GLY A 81 15.30 0.16 12.01
CA GLY A 81 16.22 -0.16 10.91
C GLY A 81 15.87 -1.45 10.17
N GLY A 82 14.60 -1.87 10.24
CA GLY A 82 14.07 -2.97 9.45
C GLY A 82 14.11 -2.73 7.93
N PRO A 83 13.69 -3.74 7.13
CA PRO A 83 13.81 -3.69 5.67
C PRO A 83 13.11 -2.48 5.03
N ALA A 84 13.73 -1.92 3.98
CA ALA A 84 13.24 -0.72 3.29
C ALA A 84 11.88 -0.92 2.57
N SER A 85 11.42 -2.17 2.41
CA SER A 85 10.11 -2.48 1.82
C SER A 85 9.44 -3.66 2.52
N PHE A 86 8.10 -3.68 2.46
CA PHE A 86 7.31 -4.80 2.97
C PHE A 86 7.61 -6.11 2.22
N GLU A 87 7.94 -6.02 0.93
CA GLU A 87 8.39 -7.17 0.14
C GLU A 87 9.69 -7.74 0.68
N ALA A 88 10.69 -6.90 0.95
CA ALA A 88 11.96 -7.33 1.54
C ALA A 88 11.75 -7.99 2.91
N TRP A 89 10.85 -7.44 3.73
CA TRP A 89 10.47 -8.04 5.01
C TRP A 89 9.82 -9.43 4.86
N ILE A 90 8.95 -9.62 3.86
CA ILE A 90 8.37 -10.94 3.56
C ILE A 90 9.45 -11.90 3.03
N VAL A 91 10.34 -11.45 2.15
CA VAL A 91 11.44 -12.26 1.60
C VAL A 91 12.37 -12.74 2.72
N GLU A 92 12.71 -11.86 3.66
CA GLU A 92 13.49 -12.22 4.84
C GLU A 92 12.77 -13.28 5.69
N ALA A 93 11.48 -13.08 5.96
CA ALA A 93 10.68 -14.05 6.71
C ALA A 93 10.60 -15.42 6.03
N MET A 94 10.43 -15.44 4.70
CA MET A 94 10.46 -16.66 3.88
C MET A 94 11.83 -17.33 3.92
N THR A 95 12.91 -16.56 3.84
CA THR A 95 14.30 -17.05 3.89
C THR A 95 14.62 -17.67 5.25
N ALA A 96 14.20 -17.02 6.33
CA ALA A 96 14.34 -17.55 7.69
C ALA A 96 13.54 -18.85 7.89
N ALA A 97 12.35 -18.97 7.26
CA ALA A 97 11.58 -20.20 7.27
C ALA A 97 12.26 -21.33 6.47
N LEU A 98 12.80 -21.02 5.29
CA LEU A 98 13.54 -21.98 4.45
C LEU A 98 14.80 -22.48 5.18
N ALA A 99 15.60 -21.58 5.73
CA ALA A 99 16.82 -21.93 6.46
C ALA A 99 16.55 -22.88 7.64
N ARG A 100 15.44 -22.67 8.37
CA ARG A 100 15.00 -23.58 9.44
C ARG A 100 14.62 -24.96 8.91
N ALA A 101 13.92 -25.03 7.78
CA ALA A 101 13.54 -26.30 7.15
C ALA A 101 14.76 -27.07 6.62
N GLU A 102 15.70 -26.38 5.96
CA GLU A 102 16.94 -26.96 5.45
C GLU A 102 17.85 -27.46 6.57
N LYS A 103 17.96 -26.67 7.66
CA LYS A 103 18.70 -27.09 8.86
C LYS A 103 18.13 -28.40 9.44
N LYS A 104 16.81 -28.55 9.49
CA LYS A 104 16.16 -29.80 9.95
C LYS A 104 16.40 -30.97 9.01
N ARG A 105 16.48 -30.70 7.69
CA ARG A 105 16.73 -31.72 6.66
C ARG A 105 18.20 -32.12 6.55
N GLY A 106 19.12 -31.27 6.99
CA GLY A 106 20.57 -31.44 6.85
C GLY A 106 21.10 -31.16 5.43
N ARG A 107 20.25 -30.70 4.51
CA ARG A 107 20.64 -30.32 3.14
C ARG A 107 19.66 -29.30 2.56
N ARG A 108 20.12 -28.58 1.53
CA ARG A 108 19.29 -27.63 0.77
C ARG A 108 18.15 -28.32 0.01
N TYR A 109 17.07 -27.58 -0.23
CA TYR A 109 16.03 -28.03 -1.15
C TYR A 109 16.44 -27.79 -2.60
N GLU A 110 16.22 -28.80 -3.45
CA GLU A 110 16.34 -28.64 -4.90
C GLU A 110 15.19 -27.75 -5.39
N PRO A 111 15.44 -26.69 -6.17
CA PRO A 111 14.39 -25.86 -6.73
C PRO A 111 13.41 -26.68 -7.56
N LEU A 112 12.11 -26.55 -7.28
CA LEU A 112 11.05 -27.21 -8.03
C LEU A 112 10.31 -26.20 -8.90
N ALA A 113 9.99 -26.61 -10.13
CA ALA A 113 9.16 -25.82 -11.01
C ALA A 113 7.72 -25.69 -10.45
N ALA A 114 7.09 -24.54 -10.69
CA ALA A 114 5.83 -24.13 -10.06
C ALA A 114 4.60 -24.97 -10.49
N ASP A 115 4.76 -25.80 -11.50
CA ASP A 115 3.82 -26.78 -12.04
C ASP A 115 3.73 -28.05 -11.17
N ARG A 116 4.77 -28.35 -10.37
CA ARG A 116 4.79 -29.50 -9.46
C ARG A 116 3.99 -29.32 -8.18
N ILE A 117 3.67 -28.08 -7.80
CA ILE A 117 2.93 -27.80 -6.57
C ILE A 117 1.43 -28.00 -6.84
N PRO A 118 0.74 -28.89 -6.10
CA PRO A 118 -0.70 -29.04 -6.22
C PRO A 118 -1.39 -27.69 -6.09
N LYS A 119 -2.02 -27.23 -7.17
CA LYS A 119 -2.90 -26.07 -7.11
C LYS A 119 -4.12 -26.55 -6.32
N GLY A 120 -4.30 -26.06 -5.10
CA GLY A 120 -5.42 -26.48 -4.23
C GLY A 120 -6.74 -26.53 -4.99
N ARG A 121 -7.57 -27.53 -4.70
CA ARG A 121 -8.90 -27.68 -5.29
C ARG A 121 -9.70 -26.40 -4.99
N ARG A 122 -10.28 -25.80 -6.05
CA ARG A 122 -11.22 -24.68 -5.93
C ARG A 122 -12.46 -25.09 -5.16
#